data_AF-A0A5N5UF64-F1
#
_entry.id   AF-A0A5N5UF64-F1
#
_cell.length_a   1.000
_cell.length_b   1.000
_cell.length_c   1.000
_cell.angle_alpha   90.00
_cell.angle_beta   90.00
_cell.angle_gamma   90.00
#
_symmetry.space_group_name_H-M   'P 1'
#
loop_
_entity.id
_entity.type
_entity.pdbx_description
1 polymer ?
#
loop_
_entity_poly.entity_id
_entity_poly.type
_entity_poly.pdbx_seq_one_letter_code
_entity_poly.pdbx_strand_id
1 'polypeptide(L)'
;MRTALLLVALVLVAGCTGGPAATPIETQTDTASPTPDPIPGTATETPETVAYADLSETEQAVVRAAVNGTVRFLPDSPHVPETRFGPDAVNAFHDVEYVRYDGTRYEVSLTQGDLYASYGVETEVAEPGPNTTVVDAANLSDGEREVVAAAVDGGYHTELGADRPPLPDAEHVRYGGETYRLLLVVGDYWTWELRLSPA
;
A
#
# COMPACT_ATOMS: atom_id res chain seq x y z
N MET A 1 38.82 3.22 28.27
CA MET A 1 39.92 4.20 28.11
C MET A 1 39.34 5.47 27.53
N ARG A 2 39.64 6.61 28.15
CA ARG A 2 39.18 7.97 27.79
C ARG A 2 39.92 8.46 26.56
N THR A 3 39.26 9.15 25.63
CA THR A 3 39.87 10.32 24.97
C THR A 3 38.79 11.29 24.48
N ALA A 4 38.89 12.53 24.95
CA ALA A 4 38.19 13.72 24.48
C ALA A 4 39.23 14.61 23.79
N LEU A 5 38.85 15.39 22.77
CA LEU A 5 39.48 16.66 22.32
C LEU A 5 38.68 17.17 21.09
N LEU A 6 37.84 18.21 21.15
CA LEU A 6 38.06 19.66 21.30
C LEU A 6 38.80 20.30 20.11
N LEU A 7 38.16 21.22 19.37
CA LEU A 7 38.82 22.42 18.85
C LEU A 7 37.82 23.51 18.42
N VAL A 8 38.02 24.67 19.04
CA VAL A 8 37.42 25.99 18.84
C VAL A 8 38.34 26.78 17.90
N ALA A 9 37.80 27.66 17.06
CA ALA A 9 38.57 28.76 16.46
C ALA A 9 37.71 30.04 16.38
N LEU A 10 38.15 31.02 17.16
CA LEU A 10 37.75 32.44 17.26
C LEU A 10 38.65 33.28 16.31
N VAL A 11 38.62 34.64 16.39
CA VAL A 11 39.64 35.67 15.95
C VAL A 11 39.24 36.41 14.63
N LEU A 12 39.14 37.75 14.43
CA LEU A 12 39.52 39.08 15.03
C LEU A 12 38.52 40.18 14.55
N VAL A 13 38.12 41.27 15.25
CA VAL A 13 38.77 42.47 15.87
C VAL A 13 39.35 43.53 14.89
N ALA A 14 38.71 44.71 14.87
CA ALA A 14 39.28 46.09 14.83
C ALA A 14 38.09 47.08 14.93
N GLY A 15 38.05 48.22 15.64
CA GLY A 15 39.02 49.04 16.37
C GLY A 15 38.82 50.54 16.01
N CYS A 16 38.89 51.43 17.01
CA CYS A 16 39.03 52.91 16.97
C CYS A 16 37.75 53.79 16.88
N THR A 17 37.25 54.44 17.95
CA THR A 17 37.69 55.65 18.75
C THR A 17 37.15 56.99 18.26
N GLY A 18 36.45 57.77 19.12
CA GLY A 18 36.44 59.25 19.04
C GLY A 18 35.21 60.03 19.58
N GLY A 19 35.27 60.52 20.82
CA GLY A 19 34.94 61.91 21.26
C GLY A 19 33.48 62.46 21.29
N PRO A 20 33.17 63.50 22.11
CA PRO A 20 31.82 63.72 22.66
C PRO A 20 31.00 64.93 22.12
N ALA A 21 29.67 64.84 22.34
CA ALA A 21 28.60 65.85 22.54
C ALA A 21 28.52 67.15 21.71
N ALA A 22 27.41 67.31 20.96
CA ALA A 22 26.57 68.53 20.90
C ALA A 22 25.25 68.24 20.14
N THR A 23 24.11 68.68 20.68
CA THR A 23 22.82 68.83 19.96
C THR A 23 22.67 70.32 19.60
N PRO A 24 22.14 70.70 18.42
CA PRO A 24 20.69 70.85 18.28
C PRO A 24 20.09 70.52 16.88
N ILE A 25 18.87 69.99 16.93
CA ILE A 25 17.71 70.02 16.01
C ILE A 25 17.92 70.52 14.56
N GLU A 26 17.67 69.64 13.58
CA GLU A 26 17.19 69.98 12.24
C GLU A 26 16.01 69.09 11.83
N THR A 27 14.99 69.72 11.27
CA THR A 27 13.77 69.13 10.69
C THR A 27 14.12 68.16 9.57
N GLN A 28 13.77 66.87 9.70
CA GLN A 28 13.84 65.90 8.61
C GLN A 28 12.46 65.52 8.12
N THR A 29 12.26 65.68 6.82
CA THR A 29 11.12 65.27 6.02
C THR A 29 11.00 63.74 6.04
N ASP A 30 9.86 63.22 6.48
CA ASP A 30 9.52 61.79 6.40
C ASP A 30 9.60 61.31 4.94
N THR A 31 10.68 60.61 4.62
CA THR A 31 10.81 59.87 3.37
C THR A 31 10.10 58.54 3.57
N ALA A 32 9.04 58.29 2.80
CA ALA A 32 8.27 57.05 2.85
C ALA A 32 9.21 55.83 2.75
N SER A 33 9.16 54.98 3.77
CA SER A 33 9.85 53.68 3.77
C SER A 33 9.37 52.84 2.58
N PRO A 34 10.26 52.20 1.80
CA PRO A 34 9.83 51.29 0.74
C PRO A 34 8.99 50.19 1.37
N THR A 35 7.77 50.01 0.87
CA THR A 35 6.94 48.85 1.18
C THR A 35 7.71 47.60 0.76
N PRO A 36 7.95 46.62 1.65
CA PRO A 36 8.54 45.36 1.23
C PRO A 36 7.64 44.72 0.18
N ASP A 37 8.25 44.29 -0.94
CA ASP A 37 7.55 43.53 -1.97
C ASP A 37 6.90 42.29 -1.34
N PRO A 38 5.64 41.96 -1.71
CA PRO A 38 5.02 40.75 -1.21
C PRO A 38 5.87 39.55 -1.63
N ILE A 39 6.34 38.80 -0.64
CA ILE A 39 6.95 37.48 -0.85
C ILE A 39 5.94 36.66 -1.67
N PRO A 40 6.34 36.05 -2.80
CA PRO A 40 5.46 35.13 -3.53
C PRO A 40 4.96 34.08 -2.53
N GLY A 41 3.66 34.12 -2.22
CA GLY A 41 3.06 33.15 -1.33
C GLY A 41 3.28 31.77 -1.92
N THR A 42 3.71 30.81 -1.09
CA THR A 42 3.59 29.40 -1.43
C THR A 42 2.14 29.18 -1.83
N ALA A 43 1.89 28.93 -3.11
CA ALA A 43 0.55 28.62 -3.58
C ALA A 43 0.09 27.42 -2.76
N THR A 44 -0.95 27.61 -1.94
CA THR A 44 -1.67 26.48 -1.37
C THR A 44 -2.32 25.81 -2.57
N GLU A 45 -1.77 24.66 -2.99
CA GLU A 45 -2.39 23.84 -4.02
C GLU A 45 -3.85 23.63 -3.60
N THR A 46 -4.77 24.00 -4.48
CA THR A 46 -6.19 23.78 -4.20
C THR A 46 -6.41 22.28 -4.23
N PRO A 47 -6.96 21.69 -3.16
CA PRO A 47 -7.08 20.25 -3.07
C PRO A 47 -7.88 19.70 -4.26
N GLU A 48 -7.33 18.67 -4.91
CA GLU A 48 -7.87 18.15 -6.16
C GLU A 48 -9.30 17.63 -5.95
N THR A 49 -10.25 18.22 -6.67
CA THR A 49 -11.66 17.82 -6.62
C THR A 49 -12.08 17.35 -8.00
N VAL A 50 -12.40 16.07 -8.14
CA VAL A 50 -12.88 15.48 -9.39
C VAL A 50 -14.41 15.53 -9.45
N ALA A 51 -14.96 15.92 -10.59
CA ALA A 51 -16.40 15.85 -10.82
C ALA A 51 -16.81 14.44 -11.21
N TYR A 52 -17.88 13.92 -10.63
CA TYR A 52 -18.39 12.57 -10.92
C TYR A 52 -18.64 12.31 -12.41
N ALA A 53 -19.04 13.34 -13.18
CA ALA A 53 -19.31 13.20 -14.61
C ALA A 53 -18.03 12.99 -15.45
N ASP A 54 -16.86 13.33 -14.92
CA ASP A 54 -15.56 13.17 -15.60
C ASP A 54 -14.97 11.76 -15.39
N LEU A 55 -15.55 10.98 -14.46
CA LEU A 55 -15.16 9.60 -14.18
C LEU A 55 -15.70 8.63 -15.23
N SER A 56 -14.98 7.52 -15.44
CA SER A 56 -15.46 6.41 -16.26
C SER A 56 -16.70 5.74 -15.64
N GLU A 57 -17.46 4.96 -16.42
CA GLU A 57 -18.68 4.28 -15.90
C GLU A 57 -18.38 3.37 -14.69
N THR A 58 -17.23 2.68 -14.72
CA THR A 58 -16.74 1.83 -13.63
C THR A 58 -16.40 2.67 -12.39
N GLU A 59 -15.66 3.77 -12.55
CA GLU A 59 -15.32 4.68 -11.45
C GLU A 59 -16.55 5.36 -10.86
N GLN A 60 -17.51 5.72 -11.70
CA GLN A 60 -18.80 6.21 -11.25
C GLN A 60 -19.54 5.15 -10.41
N ALA A 61 -19.49 3.88 -10.80
CA ALA A 61 -20.06 2.80 -10.00
C ALA A 61 -19.37 2.63 -8.64
N VAL A 62 -18.03 2.79 -8.62
CA VAL A 62 -17.25 2.82 -7.38
C VAL A 62 -17.73 3.93 -6.46
N VAL A 63 -17.89 5.17 -6.96
CA VAL A 63 -18.39 6.30 -6.16
C VAL A 63 -19.78 6.03 -5.60
N ARG A 64 -20.71 5.51 -6.42
CA ARG A 64 -22.07 5.17 -5.97
C ARG A 64 -22.06 4.12 -4.85
N ALA A 65 -21.18 3.13 -4.93
CA ALA A 65 -21.01 2.14 -3.88
C ALA A 65 -20.35 2.73 -2.62
N ALA A 66 -19.30 3.55 -2.80
CA ALA A 66 -18.50 4.11 -1.71
C ALA A 66 -19.23 5.17 -0.88
N VAL A 67 -20.27 5.82 -1.44
CA VAL A 67 -21.17 6.70 -0.67
C VAL A 67 -21.98 5.92 0.37
N ASN A 68 -22.22 4.62 0.14
CA ASN A 68 -23.04 3.77 1.01
C ASN A 68 -22.21 2.85 1.93
N GLY A 69 -20.88 2.86 1.82
CA GLY A 69 -20.00 2.01 2.62
C GLY A 69 -18.58 1.96 2.09
N THR A 70 -17.78 1.05 2.62
CA THR A 70 -16.42 0.80 2.14
C THR A 70 -16.44 -0.03 0.86
N VAL A 71 -15.70 0.41 -0.14
CA VAL A 71 -15.44 -0.35 -1.37
C VAL A 71 -14.05 -0.94 -1.32
N ARG A 72 -13.88 -2.17 -1.82
CA ARG A 72 -12.57 -2.83 -1.95
C ARG A 72 -12.13 -2.96 -3.40
N PHE A 73 -10.84 -2.83 -3.65
CA PHE A 73 -10.23 -3.07 -4.96
C PHE A 73 -9.39 -4.33 -4.91
N LEU A 74 -9.80 -5.34 -5.68
CA LEU A 74 -9.13 -6.64 -5.77
C LEU A 74 -9.62 -7.42 -7.00
N PRO A 75 -8.86 -8.46 -7.44
CA PRO A 75 -9.34 -9.40 -8.44
C PRO A 75 -10.66 -10.06 -8.04
N ASP A 76 -11.43 -10.48 -9.04
CA ASP A 76 -12.66 -11.22 -8.78
C ASP A 76 -12.38 -12.56 -8.11
N SER A 77 -13.16 -12.85 -7.07
CA SER A 77 -13.15 -14.13 -6.36
C SER A 77 -14.49 -14.38 -5.68
N PRO A 78 -15.02 -15.61 -5.70
CA PRO A 78 -16.24 -15.98 -4.96
C PRO A 78 -16.02 -16.04 -3.44
N HIS A 79 -14.77 -16.01 -2.97
CA HIS A 79 -14.43 -16.10 -1.55
C HIS A 79 -14.29 -14.74 -0.86
N VAL A 80 -14.43 -13.64 -1.62
CA VAL A 80 -14.30 -12.27 -1.10
C VAL A 80 -15.63 -11.52 -1.23
N PRO A 81 -15.99 -10.60 -0.31
CA PRO A 81 -17.28 -9.89 -0.36
C PRO A 81 -17.57 -9.18 -1.69
N GLU A 82 -18.86 -8.96 -1.95
CA GLU A 82 -19.38 -8.49 -3.26
C GLU A 82 -19.16 -7.00 -3.53
N THR A 83 -18.94 -6.17 -2.50
CA THR A 83 -18.71 -4.73 -2.68
C THR A 83 -17.28 -4.43 -3.13
N ARG A 84 -16.92 -4.98 -4.29
CA ARG A 84 -15.59 -4.91 -4.85
C ARG A 84 -15.60 -4.48 -6.30
N PHE A 85 -14.47 -3.91 -6.71
CA PHE A 85 -14.17 -3.58 -8.10
C PHE A 85 -12.78 -4.10 -8.46
N GLY A 86 -12.55 -4.28 -9.75
CA GLY A 86 -11.24 -4.69 -10.25
C GLY A 86 -10.14 -3.71 -9.82
N PRO A 87 -8.89 -4.19 -9.68
CA PRO A 87 -7.81 -3.41 -9.09
C PRO A 87 -7.45 -2.17 -9.90
N ASP A 88 -7.66 -2.18 -11.22
CA ASP A 88 -7.35 -1.04 -12.09
C ASP A 88 -8.19 0.21 -11.77
N ALA A 89 -9.38 0.04 -11.20
CA ALA A 89 -10.28 1.14 -10.85
C ALA A 89 -9.76 2.00 -9.68
N VAL A 90 -8.79 1.50 -8.90
CA VAL A 90 -8.22 2.24 -7.77
C VAL A 90 -7.46 3.50 -8.21
N ASN A 91 -6.88 3.46 -9.42
CA ASN A 91 -5.97 4.49 -9.91
C ASN A 91 -6.62 5.87 -10.01
N ALA A 92 -7.92 5.92 -10.28
CA ALA A 92 -8.68 7.17 -10.35
C ALA A 92 -8.79 7.90 -9.00
N PHE A 93 -8.45 7.25 -7.88
CA PHE A 93 -8.62 7.79 -6.53
C PHE A 93 -7.31 7.96 -5.75
N HIS A 94 -6.16 7.64 -6.34
CA HIS A 94 -4.87 7.69 -5.63
C HIS A 94 -4.44 9.11 -5.25
N ASP A 95 -4.63 10.07 -6.15
CA ASP A 95 -4.20 11.46 -5.97
C ASP A 95 -5.40 12.43 -5.80
N VAL A 96 -6.62 11.89 -5.74
CA VAL A 96 -7.85 12.69 -5.60
C VAL A 96 -8.16 12.88 -4.14
N GLU A 97 -8.21 14.13 -3.69
CA GLU A 97 -8.62 14.44 -2.31
C GLU A 97 -10.14 14.48 -2.13
N TYR A 98 -10.87 14.90 -3.16
CA TYR A 98 -12.32 15.05 -3.09
C TYR A 98 -13.03 14.61 -4.38
N VAL A 99 -14.23 14.05 -4.22
CA VAL A 99 -15.16 13.76 -5.33
C VAL A 99 -16.45 14.53 -5.11
N ARG A 100 -16.97 15.17 -6.16
CA ARG A 100 -18.30 15.80 -6.12
C ARG A 100 -19.35 14.88 -6.75
N TYR A 101 -20.29 14.40 -5.95
CA TYR A 101 -21.39 13.52 -6.34
C TYR A 101 -22.72 14.03 -5.80
N ASP A 102 -23.74 14.13 -6.66
CA ASP A 102 -25.09 14.61 -6.32
C ASP A 102 -25.11 15.96 -5.56
N GLY A 103 -24.23 16.89 -5.97
CA GLY A 103 -24.10 18.21 -5.34
C GLY A 103 -23.34 18.21 -4.00
N THR A 104 -23.03 17.05 -3.43
CA THR A 104 -22.22 16.92 -2.21
C THR A 104 -20.74 16.70 -2.56
N ARG A 105 -19.86 17.35 -1.80
CA ARG A 105 -18.41 17.11 -1.86
C ARG A 105 -18.07 16.04 -0.82
N TYR A 106 -17.43 14.97 -1.25
CA TYR A 106 -16.96 13.90 -0.39
C TYR A 106 -15.44 13.94 -0.33
N GLU A 107 -14.89 13.83 0.87
CA GLU A 107 -13.48 13.52 1.10
C GLU A 107 -13.21 12.07 0.71
N VAL A 108 -12.14 11.86 -0.06
CA VAL A 108 -11.66 10.55 -0.48
C VAL A 108 -10.68 10.03 0.56
N SER A 109 -10.99 8.88 1.15
CA SER A 109 -10.05 8.14 1.99
C SER A 109 -9.74 6.82 1.32
N LEU A 110 -8.51 6.73 0.77
CA LEU A 110 -7.98 5.51 0.18
C LEU A 110 -6.89 4.94 1.09
N THR A 111 -7.11 3.74 1.61
CA THR A 111 -6.19 3.08 2.54
C THR A 111 -5.93 1.65 2.13
N GLN A 112 -4.75 1.12 2.48
CA GLN A 112 -4.49 -0.31 2.35
C GLN A 112 -5.46 -1.09 3.25
N GLY A 113 -6.11 -2.11 2.69
CA GLY A 113 -7.10 -2.95 3.35
C GLY A 113 -6.54 -4.30 3.80
N ASP A 114 -7.42 -5.31 3.80
CA ASP A 114 -7.10 -6.69 4.16
C ASP A 114 -6.13 -7.35 3.16
N LEU A 115 -5.39 -8.35 3.65
CA LEU A 115 -4.55 -9.23 2.85
C LEU A 115 -5.31 -10.54 2.58
N TYR A 116 -5.38 -10.93 1.30
CA TYR A 116 -5.93 -12.21 0.88
C TYR A 116 -4.83 -13.08 0.28
N ALA A 117 -4.92 -14.39 0.50
CA ALA A 117 -4.00 -15.37 -0.06
C ALA A 117 -4.69 -16.22 -1.12
N SER A 118 -3.92 -16.64 -2.11
CA SER A 118 -4.20 -17.76 -3.00
C SER A 118 -3.12 -18.80 -2.79
N TYR A 119 -3.45 -20.08 -3.01
CA TYR A 119 -2.54 -21.18 -2.76
C TYR A 119 -2.32 -21.99 -4.03
N GLY A 120 -1.07 -22.35 -4.30
CA GLY A 120 -0.67 -23.30 -5.32
C GLY A 120 0.00 -24.51 -4.67
N VAL A 121 -0.19 -25.69 -5.23
CA VAL A 121 0.56 -26.89 -4.86
C VAL A 121 1.21 -27.45 -6.11
N GLU A 122 2.54 -27.47 -6.08
CA GLU A 122 3.38 -28.04 -7.13
C GLU A 122 4.05 -29.31 -6.60
N THR A 123 4.51 -30.16 -7.53
CA THR A 123 5.21 -31.40 -7.20
C THR A 123 6.56 -31.47 -7.89
N GLU A 124 7.54 -32.01 -7.19
CA GLU A 124 8.83 -32.41 -7.76
C GLU A 124 9.06 -33.89 -7.48
N VAL A 125 9.49 -34.67 -8.49
CA VAL A 125 9.96 -36.04 -8.28
C VAL A 125 11.19 -36.00 -7.38
N ALA A 126 11.20 -36.83 -6.34
CA ALA A 126 12.25 -36.83 -5.32
C ALA A 126 12.68 -38.24 -4.94
N GLU A 127 13.95 -38.39 -4.59
CA GLU A 127 14.52 -39.59 -3.98
C GLU A 127 14.68 -39.34 -2.46
N PRO A 128 13.72 -39.75 -1.64
CA PRO A 128 13.74 -39.49 -0.20
C PRO A 128 14.95 -40.12 0.49
N GLY A 129 15.62 -39.35 1.35
CA GLY A 129 16.68 -39.84 2.21
C GLY A 129 16.15 -40.81 3.28
N PRO A 130 17.03 -41.60 3.92
CA PRO A 130 16.63 -42.68 4.85
C PRO A 130 15.86 -42.23 6.10
N ASN A 131 15.86 -40.93 6.43
CA ASN A 131 15.19 -40.36 7.59
C ASN A 131 14.03 -39.41 7.23
N THR A 132 13.61 -39.40 5.96
CA THR A 132 12.51 -38.53 5.50
C THR A 132 11.17 -39.25 5.65
N THR A 133 10.11 -38.52 5.96
CA THR A 133 8.77 -39.09 6.06
C THR A 133 8.15 -39.22 4.67
N VAL A 134 7.72 -40.44 4.34
CA VAL A 134 7.02 -40.75 3.09
C VAL A 134 5.68 -41.38 3.43
N VAL A 135 4.60 -40.80 2.93
CA VAL A 135 3.25 -41.35 3.07
C VAL A 135 2.73 -41.86 1.73
N ASP A 136 2.10 -43.03 1.69
CA ASP A 136 1.43 -43.50 0.48
C ASP A 136 0.11 -42.74 0.28
N ALA A 137 -0.13 -42.24 -0.94
CA ALA A 137 -1.32 -41.45 -1.25
C ALA A 137 -2.66 -42.18 -1.00
N ALA A 138 -2.63 -43.51 -1.01
CA ALA A 138 -3.79 -44.34 -0.68
C ALA A 138 -4.22 -44.20 0.79
N ASN A 139 -3.32 -43.78 1.68
CA ASN A 139 -3.58 -43.58 3.11
C ASN A 139 -4.00 -42.15 3.45
N LEU A 140 -4.01 -41.24 2.46
CA LEU A 140 -4.44 -39.85 2.63
C LEU A 140 -5.96 -39.75 2.70
N SER A 141 -6.46 -38.66 3.28
CA SER A 141 -7.87 -38.28 3.14
C SER A 141 -8.23 -38.00 1.69
N ASP A 142 -9.52 -38.03 1.35
CA ASP A 142 -9.96 -37.83 -0.03
C ASP A 142 -9.57 -36.43 -0.55
N GLY A 143 -9.66 -35.39 0.30
CA GLY A 143 -9.26 -34.03 -0.07
C GLY A 143 -7.75 -33.89 -0.32
N GLU A 144 -6.91 -34.47 0.55
CA GLU A 144 -5.46 -34.49 0.33
C GLU A 144 -5.08 -35.27 -0.93
N ARG A 145 -5.78 -36.40 -1.20
CA ARG A 145 -5.53 -37.22 -2.38
C ARG A 145 -5.90 -36.49 -3.67
N GLU A 146 -6.99 -35.73 -3.66
CA GLU A 146 -7.40 -34.88 -4.79
C GLU A 146 -6.35 -33.81 -5.07
N VAL A 147 -5.87 -33.09 -4.05
CA VAL A 147 -4.81 -32.08 -4.18
C VAL A 147 -3.53 -32.71 -4.74
N VAL A 148 -3.10 -33.87 -4.20
CA VAL A 148 -1.91 -34.58 -4.69
C VAL A 148 -2.09 -35.00 -6.14
N ALA A 149 -3.23 -35.57 -6.52
CA ALA A 149 -3.49 -36.01 -7.88
C ALA A 149 -3.46 -34.83 -8.87
N ALA A 150 -4.10 -33.71 -8.52
CA ALA A 150 -4.08 -32.50 -9.34
C ALA A 150 -2.68 -31.89 -9.44
N ALA A 151 -1.93 -31.85 -8.34
CA ALA A 151 -0.56 -31.33 -8.32
C ALA A 151 0.36 -32.14 -9.24
N VAL A 152 0.24 -33.48 -9.22
CA VAL A 152 1.00 -34.38 -10.13
C VAL A 152 0.59 -34.21 -11.60
N ASP A 153 -0.68 -33.90 -11.89
CA ASP A 153 -1.21 -33.74 -13.26
C ASP A 153 -0.94 -32.35 -13.88
N GLY A 154 -0.27 -31.46 -13.16
CA GLY A 154 0.11 -30.14 -13.69
C GLY A 154 -0.01 -28.97 -12.72
N GLY A 155 -0.46 -29.23 -11.49
CA GLY A 155 -0.56 -28.23 -10.43
C GLY A 155 -1.98 -28.14 -9.86
N TYR A 156 -2.06 -27.77 -8.59
CA TYR A 156 -3.32 -27.44 -7.93
C TYR A 156 -3.30 -25.95 -7.56
N HIS A 157 -4.40 -25.22 -7.78
CA HIS A 157 -4.51 -23.81 -7.41
C HIS A 157 -5.86 -23.51 -6.77
N THR A 158 -5.86 -22.62 -5.77
CA THR A 158 -7.08 -22.05 -5.20
C THR A 158 -7.27 -20.63 -5.69
N GLU A 159 -8.53 -20.18 -5.71
CA GLU A 159 -8.86 -18.79 -5.93
C GLU A 159 -8.44 -17.91 -4.74
N LEU A 160 -8.36 -16.60 -4.96
CA LEU A 160 -7.97 -15.64 -3.94
C LEU A 160 -8.97 -15.63 -2.77
N GLY A 161 -8.50 -15.72 -1.53
CA GLY A 161 -9.35 -15.75 -0.34
C GLY A 161 -9.98 -17.11 -0.04
N ALA A 162 -9.70 -18.14 -0.84
CA ALA A 162 -10.07 -19.51 -0.52
C ALA A 162 -9.25 -20.04 0.68
N ASP A 163 -9.77 -21.06 1.34
CA ASP A 163 -9.05 -21.76 2.40
C ASP A 163 -7.79 -22.47 1.85
N ARG A 164 -6.78 -22.59 2.72
CA ARG A 164 -5.56 -23.34 2.41
C ARG A 164 -5.92 -24.80 2.05
N PRO A 165 -5.36 -25.37 0.97
CA PRO A 165 -5.65 -26.75 0.61
C PRO A 165 -5.17 -27.74 1.67
N PRO A 166 -5.89 -28.85 1.86
CA PRO A 166 -5.47 -29.91 2.77
C PRO A 166 -4.21 -30.58 2.19
N LEU A 167 -3.12 -30.52 2.95
CA LEU A 167 -1.84 -31.12 2.59
C LEU A 167 -1.46 -32.17 3.63
N PRO A 168 -0.85 -33.29 3.22
CA PRO A 168 -0.41 -34.31 4.14
C PRO A 168 0.69 -33.80 5.06
N ASP A 169 0.67 -34.26 6.32
CA ASP A 169 1.74 -34.04 7.29
C ASP A 169 2.91 -35.01 7.03
N ALA A 170 3.51 -34.90 5.86
CA ALA A 170 4.66 -35.69 5.42
C ALA A 170 5.53 -34.87 4.47
N GLU A 171 6.84 -35.14 4.47
CA GLU A 171 7.77 -34.45 3.57
C GLU A 171 7.58 -34.89 2.11
N HIS A 172 7.20 -36.15 1.90
CA HIS A 172 7.01 -36.74 0.59
C HIS A 172 5.75 -37.61 0.53
N VAL A 173 5.18 -37.71 -0.67
CA VAL A 173 4.05 -38.58 -0.97
C VAL A 173 4.42 -39.56 -2.06
N ARG A 174 4.10 -40.85 -1.85
CA ARG A 174 4.18 -41.86 -2.91
C ARG A 174 2.86 -41.93 -3.66
N TYR A 175 2.89 -41.67 -4.96
CA TYR A 175 1.72 -41.68 -5.85
C TYR A 175 2.13 -42.27 -7.20
N GLY A 176 1.31 -43.15 -7.78
CA GLY A 176 1.59 -43.70 -9.12
C GLY A 176 2.90 -44.49 -9.29
N GLY A 177 3.55 -44.91 -8.19
CA GLY A 177 4.84 -45.59 -8.21
C GLY A 177 6.06 -44.67 -8.09
N GLU A 178 5.85 -43.35 -8.14
CA GLU A 178 6.88 -42.35 -7.90
C GLU A 178 6.73 -41.73 -6.51
N THR A 179 7.78 -41.06 -6.04
CA THR A 179 7.75 -40.27 -4.80
C THR A 179 7.92 -38.81 -5.13
N TYR A 180 7.01 -37.98 -4.64
CA TYR A 180 6.97 -36.56 -4.90
C TYR A 180 7.17 -35.76 -3.61
N ARG A 181 7.89 -34.65 -3.71
CA ARG A 181 7.87 -33.58 -2.72
C ARG A 181 6.79 -32.58 -3.12
N LEU A 182 5.91 -32.24 -2.19
CA LEU A 182 4.89 -31.20 -2.39
C LEU A 182 5.45 -29.83 -2.01
N LEU A 183 5.22 -28.85 -2.86
CA LEU A 183 5.64 -27.47 -2.67
C LEU A 183 4.40 -26.59 -2.58
N LEU A 184 4.16 -25.99 -1.41
CA LEU A 184 3.10 -25.00 -1.26
C LEU A 184 3.63 -23.64 -1.71
N VAL A 185 3.00 -23.08 -2.74
CA VAL A 185 3.19 -21.71 -3.22
C VAL A 185 2.08 -20.85 -2.63
N VAL A 186 2.43 -19.66 -2.13
CA VAL A 186 1.47 -18.70 -1.58
C VAL A 186 1.55 -17.42 -2.39
N GLY A 187 0.41 -16.99 -2.93
CA GLY A 187 0.26 -15.70 -3.61
C GLY A 187 -0.54 -14.74 -2.73
N ASP A 188 0.14 -13.72 -2.22
CA ASP A 188 -0.46 -12.69 -1.36
C ASP A 188 -0.95 -11.50 -2.18
N TYR A 189 -2.15 -10.99 -1.85
CA TYR A 189 -2.74 -9.82 -2.47
C TYR A 189 -3.26 -8.83 -1.42
N TRP A 190 -2.66 -7.64 -1.38
CA TRP A 190 -3.15 -6.53 -0.56
C TRP A 190 -4.29 -5.82 -1.28
N THR A 191 -5.41 -5.64 -0.58
CA THR A 191 -6.51 -4.83 -1.10
C THR A 191 -6.28 -3.35 -0.83
N TRP A 192 -6.98 -2.53 -1.61
CA TRP A 192 -7.21 -1.12 -1.28
C TRP A 192 -8.66 -0.94 -0.87
N GLU A 193 -8.91 -0.08 0.12
CA GLU A 193 -10.23 0.31 0.61
C GLU A 193 -10.48 1.78 0.32
N LEU A 194 -11.58 2.09 -0.36
CA LEU A 194 -12.09 3.44 -0.55
C LEU A 194 -13.28 3.69 0.38
N ARG A 195 -13.25 4.84 1.06
CA ARG A 195 -14.38 5.41 1.79
C ARG A 195 -14.60 6.84 1.35
N LEU A 196 -15.86 7.23 1.25
CA LEU A 196 -16.28 8.60 0.96
C LEU A 196 -17.02 9.17 2.17
N SER A 197 -16.57 10.31 2.67
CA SER A 197 -17.20 11.00 3.80
C SER A 197 -17.62 12.41 3.38
N PRO A 198 -18.84 12.88 3.70
CA PRO A 198 -19.23 14.27 3.41
C PRO A 198 -18.24 15.25 4.04
N ALA A 199 -17.73 16.19 3.23
CA ALA A 199 -16.78 17.22 3.63
C ALA A 199 -17.44 18.57 3.96
#